data_AF-A0A852BWB8-F1
#
_entry.id   AF-A0A852BWB8-F1
#
_cell.length_a   1.000
_cell.length_b   1.000
_cell.length_c   1.000
_cell.angle_alpha   90.00
_cell.angle_beta   90.00
_cell.angle_gamma   90.00
#
_symmetry.space_group_name_H-M   'P 1'
#
loop_
_entity.id
_entity.type
_entity.pdbx_description
1 polymer ?
#
loop_
_entity_poly.entity_id
_entity_poly.type
_entity_poly.pdbx_seq_one_letter_code
_entity_poly.pdbx_strand_id
1 'polypeptide(L)'
;MSEEMSKELHIQAQEKLAQFLLRSKLDQRAVQRRQTLLALVNTDVELLLNAPGLAESTEKDLDVFMSRSIPVATKARQSHNTALKYTRWPWWKKLGDEFMEDGVIPDDALNAELGTLFIGGKKSS
;
A
#
# COMPACT_ATOMS: atom_id res chain seq x y z
N MET A 1 9.84 40.02 45.36
CA MET A 1 9.33 38.73 44.84
C MET A 1 9.52 37.70 45.94
N SER A 2 8.47 36.97 46.34
CA SER A 2 8.60 35.91 47.36
C SER A 2 9.35 34.70 46.79
N GLU A 3 10.12 34.01 47.62
CA GLU A 3 10.86 32.79 47.25
C GLU A 3 9.92 31.72 46.68
N GLU A 4 8.71 31.61 47.23
CA GLU A 4 7.67 30.69 46.78
C GLU A 4 7.23 30.98 45.34
N MET A 5 7.04 32.26 45.00
CA MET A 5 6.66 32.69 43.66
C MET A 5 7.77 32.42 42.64
N SER A 6 9.03 32.50 43.06
CA SER A 6 10.17 32.13 42.21
C SER A 6 10.23 30.62 41.93
N LYS A 7 9.94 29.80 42.95
CA LYS A 7 9.92 28.33 42.81
C LYS A 7 8.79 27.88 41.89
N GLU A 8 7.60 28.44 42.05
CA GLU A 8 6.45 28.17 41.22
C GLU A 8 6.72 28.52 39.74
N LEU A 9 7.29 29.70 39.48
CA LEU A 9 7.69 30.11 38.13
C LEU A 9 8.71 29.16 37.51
N HIS A 10 9.67 28.67 38.29
CA HIS A 10 10.67 27.74 37.82
C HIS A 10 10.05 26.39 37.43
N ILE A 11 9.12 25.87 38.23
CA ILE A 11 8.40 24.62 37.93
C ILE A 11 7.61 24.78 36.61
N GLN A 12 6.84 25.86 36.48
CA GLN A 12 6.06 26.13 35.27
C GLN A 12 6.96 26.28 34.03
N ALA A 13 8.13 26.90 34.16
CA ALA A 13 9.09 27.01 33.07
C ALA A 13 9.66 25.64 32.66
N GLN A 14 9.99 24.78 33.63
CA GLN A 14 10.48 23.42 33.37
C GLN A 14 9.42 22.54 32.71
N GLU A 15 8.16 22.62 33.13
CA GLU A 15 7.05 21.89 32.50
C GLU A 15 6.85 22.30 31.05
N LYS A 16 6.84 23.61 30.76
CA LYS A 16 6.74 24.12 29.39
C LYS A 16 7.91 23.67 28.52
N LEU A 17 9.13 23.66 29.07
CA LEU A 17 10.31 23.16 28.36
C LEU A 17 10.18 21.66 28.05
N ALA A 18 9.73 20.85 29.01
CA ALA A 18 9.53 19.42 28.80
C ALA A 18 8.50 19.14 27.69
N GLN A 19 7.38 19.87 27.69
CA GLN A 19 6.36 19.79 26.64
C GLN A 19 6.92 20.18 25.27
N PHE A 20 7.70 21.27 25.19
CA PHE A 20 8.34 21.69 23.95
C PHE A 20 9.33 20.65 23.43
N LEU A 21 10.20 20.12 24.29
CA LEU A 21 11.19 19.11 23.90
C LEU A 21 10.52 17.84 23.40
N LEU A 22 9.45 17.38 24.05
CA LEU A 22 8.69 16.21 23.62
C LEU A 22 8.12 16.41 22.20
N ARG A 23 7.45 17.55 21.98
CA ARG A 23 6.88 17.88 20.67
C ARG A 23 7.97 18.03 19.60
N SER A 24 9.06 18.71 19.91
CA SER A 24 10.19 18.87 19.00
C SER A 24 10.79 17.53 18.57
N LYS A 25 10.89 16.54 19.46
CA LYS A 25 11.39 15.20 19.11
C LYS A 25 10.46 14.47 18.14
N LEU A 26 9.15 14.59 18.32
CA LEU A 26 8.17 14.01 17.40
C LEU A 26 8.25 14.66 16.02
N ASP A 27 8.32 16.00 15.99
CA ASP A 27 8.44 16.77 14.74
C ASP A 27 9.75 16.42 14.01
N GLN A 28 10.87 16.33 14.73
CA GLN A 28 12.16 15.89 14.18
C GLN A 28 12.07 14.49 13.58
N ARG A 29 11.43 13.54 14.27
CA ARG A 29 11.26 12.18 13.76
C ARG A 29 10.41 12.14 12.49
N ALA A 30 9.34 12.95 12.43
CA ALA A 30 8.49 13.06 11.26
C ALA A 30 9.26 13.65 10.05
N VAL A 31 10.03 14.71 10.29
CA VAL A 31 10.90 15.33 9.27
C VAL A 31 11.95 14.34 8.78
N GLN A 32 12.64 13.64 9.69
CA GLN A 32 13.63 12.64 9.33
C GLN A 32 13.02 11.51 8.49
N ARG A 33 11.86 10.99 8.90
CA ARG A 33 11.15 9.96 8.14
C ARG A 33 10.80 10.45 6.74
N ARG A 34 10.30 11.68 6.61
CA ARG A 34 9.98 12.28 5.31
C ARG A 34 11.23 12.39 4.43
N GLN A 35 12.34 12.89 4.98
CA GLN A 35 13.60 13.02 4.25
C GLN A 35 14.14 11.67 3.79
N THR A 36 14.10 10.64 4.64
CA THR A 36 14.50 9.28 4.27
C THR A 36 13.62 8.71 3.14
N LEU A 37 12.30 8.93 3.20
CA LEU A 37 11.41 8.49 2.12
C LEU A 37 11.68 9.23 0.81
N LEU A 38 11.92 10.54 0.87
CA LEU A 38 12.27 11.31 -0.32
C LEU A 38 13.60 10.85 -0.94
N ALA A 39 14.61 10.60 -0.11
CA ALA A 39 15.89 10.07 -0.58
C ALA A 39 15.70 8.70 -1.25
N LEU A 40 14.91 7.81 -0.64
CA LEU A 40 14.61 6.49 -1.21
C LEU A 40 13.90 6.60 -2.57
N VAL A 41 12.87 7.44 -2.66
CA VAL A 41 12.14 7.64 -3.92
C VAL A 41 13.07 8.19 -5.00
N ASN A 42 13.91 9.16 -4.68
CA ASN A 42 14.85 9.71 -5.65
C ASN A 42 15.86 8.66 -6.12
N THR A 43 16.40 7.85 -5.21
CA THR A 43 17.34 6.77 -5.58
C THR A 43 16.66 5.71 -6.44
N ASP A 44 15.41 5.35 -6.13
CA ASP A 44 14.65 4.37 -6.91
C ASP A 44 14.34 4.91 -8.31
N VAL A 45 13.99 6.20 -8.43
CA VAL A 45 13.77 6.87 -9.72
C VAL A 45 15.04 6.91 -10.55
N GLU A 46 16.18 7.31 -9.96
CA GLU A 46 17.47 7.31 -10.64
C GLU A 46 17.86 5.90 -11.10
N LEU A 47 17.60 4.88 -10.28
CA LEU A 47 17.86 3.49 -10.64
C LEU A 47 17.03 3.06 -11.86
N LEU A 48 15.74 3.41 -11.89
CA LEU A 48 14.84 3.07 -13.00
C LEU A 48 15.16 3.84 -14.28
N LEU A 49 15.53 5.12 -14.19
CA LEU A 49 15.94 5.92 -15.35
C LEU A 49 17.21 5.39 -16.01
N ASN A 50 18.10 4.79 -15.22
CA ASN A 50 19.35 4.20 -15.69
C ASN A 50 19.24 2.70 -15.98
N ALA A 51 18.03 2.12 -15.95
CA ALA A 51 17.85 0.71 -16.20
C ALA A 51 18.16 0.36 -17.66
N PRO A 52 18.93 -0.72 -17.92
CA PRO A 52 19.19 -1.16 -19.29
C PRO A 52 17.90 -1.63 -19.97
N GLY A 53 17.86 -1.54 -21.30
CA GLY A 53 16.77 -2.14 -22.07
C GLY A 53 16.75 -3.66 -21.90
N LEU A 54 15.57 -4.29 -22.04
CA LEU A 54 15.43 -5.74 -21.85
C LEU A 54 16.36 -6.57 -22.74
N ALA A 55 16.66 -6.09 -23.95
CA ALA A 55 17.55 -6.78 -24.89
C ALA A 55 19.03 -6.70 -24.48
N GLU A 56 19.40 -5.73 -23.65
CA GLU A 56 20.78 -5.45 -23.23
C GLU A 56 21.06 -5.87 -21.77
N SER A 57 20.01 -6.18 -21.01
CA SER A 57 20.10 -6.56 -19.60
C SER A 57 20.88 -7.87 -19.43
N THR A 58 21.82 -7.85 -18.49
CA THR A 58 22.57 -9.03 -18.05
C THR A 58 22.10 -9.51 -16.68
N GLU A 59 22.53 -10.71 -16.26
CA GLU A 59 22.21 -11.25 -14.93
C GLU A 59 22.73 -10.34 -13.79
N LYS A 60 23.87 -9.67 -14.01
CA LYS A 60 24.45 -8.74 -13.03
C LYS A 60 23.60 -7.50 -12.81
N ASP A 61 22.89 -7.06 -13.85
CA ASP A 61 22.00 -5.89 -13.75
C ASP A 61 20.78 -6.23 -12.87
N LEU A 62 20.32 -7.49 -12.89
CA LEU A 62 19.21 -7.95 -12.07
C LEU A 62 19.49 -7.81 -10.57
N ASP A 63 20.73 -8.05 -10.13
CA ASP A 63 21.12 -7.96 -8.72
C ASP A 63 20.88 -6.56 -8.12
N VAL A 64 20.88 -5.52 -8.96
CA VAL A 64 20.63 -4.13 -8.53
C VAL A 64 19.14 -3.89 -8.24
N PHE A 65 18.24 -4.56 -8.96
CA PHE A 65 16.79 -4.42 -8.80
C PHE A 65 16.18 -5.42 -7.81
N MET A 66 16.98 -6.39 -7.34
CA MET A 66 16.52 -7.41 -6.41
C MET A 66 16.71 -6.97 -4.96
N SER A 67 15.66 -7.14 -4.15
CA SER A 67 15.74 -6.90 -2.71
C SER A 67 16.66 -7.93 -2.04
N ARG A 68 17.62 -7.46 -1.22
CA ARG A 68 18.47 -8.31 -0.37
C ARG A 68 17.71 -9.01 0.77
N SER A 69 16.53 -8.51 1.12
CA SER A 69 15.66 -9.13 2.12
C SER A 69 14.96 -10.35 1.53
N ILE A 70 15.30 -11.55 2.03
CA ILE A 70 14.75 -12.84 1.58
C ILE A 70 13.21 -12.88 1.65
N PRO A 71 12.55 -12.45 2.74
CA PRO A 71 11.09 -12.42 2.80
C PRO A 71 10.46 -11.52 1.72
N VAL A 72 11.07 -10.36 1.47
CA VAL A 72 10.59 -9.40 0.47
C VAL A 72 10.76 -9.98 -0.94
N ALA A 73 11.94 -10.52 -1.25
CA ALA A 73 12.22 -11.15 -2.54
C ALA A 73 11.30 -12.36 -2.80
N THR A 74 11.07 -13.18 -1.78
CA THR A 74 10.15 -14.34 -1.87
C THR A 74 8.72 -13.89 -2.15
N LYS A 75 8.23 -12.87 -1.44
CA LYS A 75 6.89 -12.32 -1.66
C LYS A 75 6.75 -11.68 -3.05
N ALA A 76 7.76 -10.95 -3.52
CA ALA A 76 7.78 -10.37 -4.85
C ALA A 76 7.70 -11.46 -5.94
N ARG A 77 8.49 -12.53 -5.79
CA ARG A 77 8.46 -13.68 -6.71
C ARG A 77 7.11 -14.38 -6.72
N GLN A 78 6.50 -14.61 -5.55
CA GLN A 78 5.17 -15.21 -5.45
C GLN A 78 4.11 -14.32 -6.12
N SER A 79 4.13 -13.01 -5.87
CA SER A 79 3.22 -12.05 -6.49
C SER A 79 3.35 -12.04 -8.01
N HIS A 80 4.58 -11.99 -8.52
CA HIS A 80 4.85 -12.05 -9.96
C HIS A 80 4.36 -13.36 -10.59
N ASN A 81 4.61 -14.50 -9.94
CA ASN A 81 4.12 -15.80 -10.40
C ASN A 81 2.60 -15.88 -10.45
N THR A 82 1.91 -15.28 -9.47
CA THR A 82 0.44 -15.17 -9.48
C THR A 82 -0.05 -14.30 -10.63
N ALA A 83 0.59 -13.16 -10.87
CA ALA A 83 0.27 -12.28 -12.00
C ALA A 83 0.47 -13.00 -13.35
N LEU A 84 1.60 -13.71 -13.53
CA LEU A 84 1.84 -14.51 -14.74
C LEU A 84 0.82 -15.62 -14.94
N LYS A 85 0.40 -16.28 -13.86
CA LYS A 85 -0.67 -17.28 -13.92
C LYS A 85 -1.95 -16.62 -14.42
N TYR A 86 -2.36 -15.50 -13.81
CA TYR A 86 -3.55 -14.76 -14.23
C TYR A 86 -3.52 -14.38 -15.71
N THR A 87 -2.41 -13.81 -16.21
CA THR A 87 -2.28 -13.45 -17.63
C THR A 87 -2.53 -14.64 -18.55
N ARG A 88 -2.04 -15.82 -18.17
CA ARG A 88 -2.15 -17.08 -18.92
C ARG A 88 -3.46 -17.84 -18.70
N TRP A 89 -4.36 -17.37 -17.84
CA TRP A 89 -5.63 -18.06 -17.61
C TRP A 89 -6.54 -17.97 -18.83
N PRO A 90 -7.31 -19.03 -19.12
CA PRO A 90 -8.41 -18.96 -20.07
C PRO A 90 -9.36 -17.83 -19.69
N TRP A 91 -9.93 -17.13 -20.68
CA TRP A 91 -10.80 -15.98 -20.48
C TRP A 91 -11.97 -16.27 -19.51
N TRP A 92 -12.52 -17.49 -19.55
CA TRP A 92 -13.62 -17.89 -18.69
C TRP A 92 -13.25 -18.01 -17.20
N LYS A 93 -11.96 -18.16 -16.86
CA LYS A 93 -11.48 -18.09 -15.46
C LYS A 93 -11.25 -16.66 -14.97
N LYS A 94 -11.23 -15.69 -15.88
CA LYS A 94 -11.12 -14.26 -15.56
C LYS A 94 -12.51 -13.65 -15.30
N LEU A 95 -13.58 -14.34 -15.71
CA LEU A 95 -14.96 -14.01 -15.35
C LEU A 95 -15.12 -14.11 -13.83
N GLY A 96 -15.61 -13.05 -13.18
CA GLY A 96 -15.82 -13.00 -11.73
C GLY A 96 -14.89 -12.03 -11.00
N ASP A 97 -13.62 -11.94 -11.40
CA ASP A 97 -12.65 -11.02 -10.77
C ASP A 97 -12.99 -9.53 -11.05
N GLU A 98 -13.61 -9.26 -12.20
CA GLU A 98 -14.13 -7.93 -12.60
C GLU A 98 -15.32 -7.46 -11.72
N PHE A 99 -15.96 -8.38 -11.00
CA PHE A 99 -17.13 -8.10 -10.15
C PHE A 99 -16.79 -8.03 -8.66
N MET A 100 -15.51 -8.16 -8.31
CA MET A 100 -15.02 -8.10 -6.92
C MET A 100 -14.52 -6.69 -6.52
N GLU A 101 -14.51 -5.72 -7.45
CA GLU A 101 -14.29 -4.30 -7.13
C GLU A 101 -15.62 -3.61 -6.78
N ASP A 102 -15.81 -3.30 -5.49
CA ASP A 102 -16.72 -2.30 -4.88
C ASP A 102 -18.19 -2.25 -5.35
N GLY A 103 -18.71 -3.30 -5.98
CA GLY A 103 -20.10 -3.39 -6.42
C GLY A 103 -20.79 -4.63 -5.88
N VAL A 104 -20.98 -4.75 -4.56
CA VAL A 104 -21.96 -5.70 -4.04
C VAL A 104 -23.32 -5.23 -4.50
N ILE A 105 -23.80 -5.76 -5.63
CA ILE A 105 -25.20 -5.62 -6.03
C ILE A 105 -26.00 -6.28 -4.91
N PRO A 106 -26.88 -5.55 -4.19
CA PRO A 106 -27.68 -6.15 -3.13
C PRO A 106 -28.49 -7.31 -3.70
N ASP A 107 -28.48 -8.45 -3.04
CA ASP A 107 -29.22 -9.66 -3.46
C ASP A 107 -30.69 -9.36 -3.81
N ASP A 108 -31.28 -8.36 -3.15
CA ASP A 108 -32.65 -7.88 -3.38
C ASP A 108 -32.88 -7.34 -4.80
N ALA A 109 -31.87 -6.72 -5.43
CA ALA A 109 -31.96 -6.20 -6.79
C ALA A 109 -31.90 -7.34 -7.83
N LEU A 110 -31.07 -8.35 -7.60
CA LEU A 110 -30.97 -9.55 -8.44
C LEU A 110 -32.25 -10.39 -8.39
N ASN A 111 -32.84 -10.53 -7.20
CA ASN A 111 -34.08 -11.28 -7.01
C ASN A 111 -35.30 -10.60 -7.66
N ALA A 112 -35.31 -9.26 -7.68
CA ALA A 112 -36.34 -8.48 -8.36
C ALA A 112 -36.30 -8.67 -9.89
N GLU A 113 -35.12 -8.70 -10.51
CA GLU A 113 -34.99 -8.96 -11.96
C GLU A 113 -35.35 -10.41 -12.33
N LEU A 114 -34.87 -11.39 -11.56
CA LEU A 114 -35.17 -12.82 -11.81
C LEU A 114 -36.65 -13.16 -11.60
N GLY A 115 -37.34 -12.46 -10.69
CA GLY A 115 -38.79 -12.60 -10.47
C GLY A 115 -39.64 -12.09 -11.65
N THR A 116 -39.08 -11.21 -12.49
CA THR A 116 -39.76 -10.70 -13.69
C THR A 116 -39.45 -11.49 -14.95
N LEU A 117 -38.47 -12.41 -14.90
CA LEU A 117 -38.13 -13.28 -16.01
C LEU A 117 -39.25 -14.31 -16.21
N PHE A 118 -40.08 -14.10 -17.23
CA PHE A 118 -41.08 -15.07 -17.64
C PHE A 118 -40.40 -16.32 -18.22
N ILE A 119 -40.19 -17.34 -17.38
CA ILE A 119 -39.73 -18.66 -17.83
C ILE A 119 -40.92 -19.37 -18.49
N GLY A 120 -41.06 -19.15 -19.79
CA GLY A 120 -42.10 -19.78 -20.61
C GLY A 120 -41.92 -21.29 -20.70
N GLY A 121 -42.93 -22.03 -20.24
CA GLY A 121 -43.24 -23.37 -20.74
C GLY A 121 -43.06 -24.53 -19.74
N LYS A 122 -44.09 -24.78 -18.92
CA LYS A 122 -44.34 -26.13 -18.41
C LYS A 122 -45.07 -26.88 -19.53
N LYS A 123 -44.42 -27.84 -20.19
CA LYS A 123 -45.17 -28.86 -20.92
C LYS A 123 -45.67 -29.86 -19.89
N SER A 124 -46.97 -29.81 -19.61
CA SER A 124 -47.68 -30.95 -19.05
C SER A 124 -47.73 -32.04 -20.12
N SER A 125 -47.14 -33.19 -19.83
CA SER A 125 -47.52 -34.45 -20.47
C SER A 125 -47.34 -35.59 -19.49
#